data_AF-A0AAT9I1U1-F1
#
_entry.id   AF-A0AAT9I1U1-F1
#
_cell.length_a   1.000
_cell.length_b   1.000
_cell.length_c   1.000
_cell.angle_alpha   90.00
_cell.angle_beta   90.00
_cell.angle_gamma   90.00
#
_symmetry.space_group_name_H-M   'P 1'
#
loop_
_entity.id
_entity.type
_entity.pdbx_description
1 polymer ?
#
loop_
_entity_poly.entity_id
_entity_poly.type
_entity_poly.pdbx_seq_one_letter_code
_entity_poly.pdbx_strand_id
1 'polypeptide(L)'
;MGHFFQVDGKQLGQQYKHHLSDFICWEQKGHCSEWMLLNRAYEQAKIHKTVYQPELLPNGDTVKQLLARSRYLLFKHPRLWTRDQQQRAELLFTRYPVIRKAYQLSLRLGEVYRKSKCKEEAFKKLALWYNDVESAGLSSFKTLPRAIQTHYLEILNFFNNRSTNAAAESFNAKIKAFRNALRGVRDVPFSLYRLTKLYA
;
A
#
# COMPACT_ATOMS: atom_id res chain seq x y z
N MET A 1 -21.46 -22.85 10.36
CA MET A 1 -20.92 -23.32 11.65
C MET A 1 -21.78 -22.91 12.85
N GLY A 2 -22.11 -21.63 13.09
CA GLY A 2 -22.88 -21.22 14.29
C GLY A 2 -24.25 -21.87 14.48
N HIS A 3 -25.03 -22.02 13.40
CA HIS A 3 -26.35 -22.69 13.44
C HIS A 3 -26.27 -24.20 13.71
N PHE A 4 -25.11 -24.81 13.48
CA PHE A 4 -24.87 -26.25 13.64
C PHE A 4 -24.52 -26.61 15.10
N PHE A 5 -23.91 -25.68 15.84
CA PHE A 5 -23.54 -25.85 17.25
C PHE A 5 -24.48 -25.10 18.21
N GLN A 6 -25.59 -24.51 17.71
CA GLN A 6 -26.49 -23.66 18.50
C GLN A 6 -25.79 -22.50 19.25
N VAL A 7 -24.66 -22.03 18.72
CA VAL A 7 -23.89 -20.95 19.34
C VAL A 7 -24.23 -19.64 18.65
N ASP A 8 -24.69 -18.64 19.43
CA ASP A 8 -24.83 -17.27 18.94
C ASP A 8 -23.45 -16.71 18.57
N GLY A 9 -23.26 -16.46 17.27
CA GLY A 9 -22.00 -15.93 16.73
C GLY A 9 -21.63 -14.55 17.30
N LYS A 10 -22.60 -13.73 17.71
CA LYS A 10 -22.31 -12.44 18.37
C LYS A 10 -21.77 -12.66 19.78
N GLN A 11 -22.41 -13.54 20.55
CA GLN A 11 -21.96 -13.89 21.90
C GLN A 11 -20.58 -14.58 21.86
N LEU A 12 -20.37 -15.50 20.93
CA LEU A 12 -19.07 -16.15 20.73
C LEU A 12 -17.99 -15.16 20.33
N GLY A 13 -18.29 -14.20 19.43
CA GLY A 13 -17.34 -13.16 19.05
C GLY A 13 -16.94 -12.26 20.23
N GLN A 14 -17.90 -11.91 21.10
CA GLN A 14 -17.61 -11.18 22.34
C GLN A 14 -16.77 -12.02 23.31
N GLN A 15 -17.17 -13.27 23.58
CA GLN A 15 -16.45 -14.17 24.47
C GLN A 15 -15.03 -14.44 23.98
N TYR A 16 -14.86 -14.62 22.68
CA TYR A 16 -13.55 -14.77 22.06
C TYR A 16 -12.68 -13.54 22.28
N LYS A 17 -13.20 -12.34 22.01
CA LYS A 17 -12.46 -11.10 22.21
C LYS A 17 -12.09 -10.83 23.67
N HIS A 18 -12.97 -11.16 24.61
CA HIS A 18 -12.83 -10.75 26.02
C HIS A 18 -12.19 -11.80 26.92
N HIS A 19 -12.29 -13.08 26.59
CA HIS A 19 -11.88 -14.17 27.47
C HIS A 19 -11.03 -15.25 26.81
N LEU A 20 -11.23 -15.54 25.51
CA LEU A 20 -10.50 -16.64 24.84
C LEU A 20 -9.31 -16.17 24.00
N SER A 21 -9.25 -14.88 23.67
CA SER A 21 -8.14 -14.29 22.96
C SER A 21 -7.37 -13.36 23.86
N ASP A 22 -6.08 -13.25 23.59
CA ASP A 22 -5.20 -12.30 24.29
C ASP A 22 -5.48 -10.85 23.88
N PHE A 23 -6.60 -10.53 23.22
CA PHE A 23 -6.89 -9.18 22.71
C PHE A 23 -6.87 -8.12 23.80
N ILE A 24 -7.26 -8.46 25.04
CA ILE A 24 -7.22 -7.52 26.17
C ILE A 24 -5.79 -7.22 26.59
N CYS A 25 -4.93 -8.24 26.63
CA CYS A 25 -3.52 -8.19 27.03
C CYS A 25 -2.56 -8.05 25.84
N TRP A 26 -3.10 -7.81 24.64
CA TRP A 26 -2.33 -7.80 23.41
C TRP A 26 -1.31 -6.67 23.50
N GLU A 27 -0.03 -7.03 23.48
CA GLU A 27 1.08 -6.10 23.70
C GLU A 27 1.03 -4.88 22.76
N GLN A 28 0.56 -5.11 21.53
CA GLN A 28 0.42 -4.05 20.52
C GLN A 28 -0.94 -3.33 20.56
N LYS A 29 -1.80 -3.59 21.55
CA LYS A 29 -3.08 -2.89 21.69
C LYS A 29 -2.87 -1.38 21.86
N GLY A 30 -1.91 -0.97 22.68
CA GLY A 30 -1.56 0.45 22.85
C GLY A 30 -1.09 1.10 21.54
N HIS A 31 -0.27 0.37 20.77
CA HIS A 31 0.15 0.80 19.43
C HIS A 31 -1.06 0.90 18.48
N CYS A 32 -1.94 -0.10 18.42
CA CYS A 32 -3.11 -0.06 17.55
C CYS A 32 -4.07 1.09 17.90
N SER A 33 -4.23 1.41 19.18
CA SER A 33 -5.03 2.55 19.67
C SER A 33 -4.47 3.90 19.24
N GLU A 34 -3.15 4.04 19.10
CA GLU A 34 -2.48 5.25 18.60
C GLU A 34 -2.72 5.45 17.09
N TRP A 35 -2.81 4.36 16.32
CA TRP A 35 -2.97 4.38 14.86
C TRP A 35 -4.44 4.36 14.39
N MET A 36 -5.39 4.03 15.26
CA MET A 36 -6.82 4.10 14.96
C MET A 36 -7.38 5.51 15.15
N LEU A 37 -7.07 6.40 14.20
CA LEU A 37 -7.54 7.80 14.10
C LEU A 37 -9.06 8.01 14.32
N LEU A 38 -9.89 6.99 14.12
CA LEU A 38 -11.36 7.10 14.21
C LEU A 38 -12.00 6.36 15.38
N ASN A 39 -11.22 5.81 16.30
CA ASN A 39 -11.83 5.08 17.42
C ASN A 39 -12.30 5.98 18.56
N ARG A 40 -11.67 7.14 18.80
CA ARG A 40 -12.00 7.95 19.97
C ARG A 40 -13.44 8.45 19.98
N ALA A 41 -13.92 9.04 18.90
CA ALA A 41 -15.30 9.54 18.83
C ALA A 41 -16.35 8.40 18.89
N TYR A 42 -16.02 7.24 18.31
CA TYR A 42 -16.86 6.04 18.40
C TYR A 42 -16.86 5.45 19.83
N GLU A 43 -15.71 5.40 20.49
CA GLU A 43 -15.56 4.96 21.88
C GLU A 43 -16.30 5.89 22.84
N GLN A 44 -16.19 7.21 22.64
CA GLN A 44 -16.93 8.20 23.42
C GLN A 44 -18.45 8.04 23.26
N ALA A 45 -18.95 7.88 22.03
CA ALA A 45 -20.37 7.62 21.80
C ALA A 45 -20.84 6.32 22.47
N LYS A 46 -20.01 5.27 22.43
CA LYS A 46 -20.29 4.00 23.10
C LYS A 46 -20.33 4.13 24.62
N ILE A 47 -19.42 4.89 25.23
CA ILE A 47 -19.39 5.16 26.68
C ILE A 47 -20.66 5.91 27.11
N HIS A 48 -21.03 6.95 26.36
CA HIS A 48 -22.17 7.80 26.66
C HIS A 48 -23.52 7.24 26.20
N LYS A 49 -23.53 6.02 25.60
CA LYS A 49 -24.72 5.39 24.99
C LYS A 49 -25.44 6.29 23.98
N THR A 50 -24.69 7.14 23.27
CA THR A 50 -25.22 8.01 22.22
C THR A 50 -24.97 7.40 20.84
N VAL A 51 -25.78 7.78 19.85
CA VAL A 51 -25.60 7.35 18.47
C VAL A 51 -24.38 8.07 17.90
N TYR A 52 -23.38 7.32 17.46
CA TYR A 52 -22.22 7.87 16.78
C TYR A 52 -22.62 8.47 15.42
N GLN A 53 -22.37 9.77 15.23
CA GLN A 53 -22.54 10.44 13.95
C GLN A 53 -21.16 10.76 13.34
N PRO A 54 -20.82 10.21 12.16
CA PRO A 54 -19.54 10.50 11.53
C PRO A 54 -19.52 11.91 10.93
N GLU A 55 -18.37 12.58 11.01
CA GLU A 55 -18.13 13.82 10.27
C GLU A 55 -18.25 13.57 8.76
N LEU A 56 -19.10 14.35 8.09
CA LEU A 56 -19.25 14.37 6.64
C LEU A 56 -18.46 15.54 6.05
N LEU A 57 -17.72 15.25 4.98
CA LEU A 57 -16.91 16.20 4.25
C LEU A 57 -17.71 16.85 3.12
N PRO A 58 -17.22 17.95 2.52
CA PRO A 58 -17.91 18.62 1.41
C PRO A 58 -18.21 17.74 0.19
N ASN A 59 -17.48 16.64 0.02
CA ASN A 59 -17.69 15.67 -1.05
C ASN A 59 -18.62 14.50 -0.63
N GLY A 60 -19.27 14.59 0.54
CA GLY A 60 -20.17 13.56 1.09
C GLY A 60 -19.47 12.35 1.72
N ASP A 61 -18.14 12.30 1.75
CA ASP A 61 -17.42 11.23 2.42
C ASP A 61 -17.36 11.43 3.94
N THR A 62 -17.34 10.31 4.67
CA THR A 62 -16.75 10.29 6.01
C THR A 62 -15.22 10.33 5.94
N VAL A 63 -14.55 10.71 7.03
CA VAL A 63 -13.07 10.68 7.11
C VAL A 63 -12.49 9.27 6.80
N LYS A 64 -13.18 8.19 7.20
CA LYS A 64 -12.80 6.80 6.84
C LYS A 64 -12.87 6.58 5.33
N GLN A 65 -13.98 6.99 4.72
CA GLN A 65 -14.19 6.84 3.28
C GLN A 65 -13.18 7.68 2.49
N LEU A 66 -12.85 8.89 2.96
CA LEU A 66 -11.81 9.74 2.36
C LEU A 66 -10.49 8.97 2.25
N LEU A 67 -9.99 8.39 3.35
CA LEU A 67 -8.74 7.63 3.36
C LEU A 67 -8.81 6.40 2.45
N ALA A 68 -9.87 5.59 2.56
CA ALA A 68 -10.04 4.37 1.80
C ALA A 68 -10.15 4.63 0.29
N ARG A 69 -11.00 5.58 -0.11
CA ARG A 69 -11.27 5.91 -1.52
C ARG A 69 -10.13 6.70 -2.16
N SER A 70 -9.30 7.39 -1.36
CA SER A 70 -8.12 8.09 -1.88
C SER A 70 -6.91 7.18 -2.10
N ARG A 71 -6.93 5.91 -1.66
CA ARG A 71 -5.76 5.03 -1.78
C ARG A 71 -5.20 4.98 -3.21
N TYR A 72 -6.06 4.81 -4.21
CA TYR A 72 -5.62 4.58 -5.59
C TYR A 72 -5.17 5.84 -6.33
N LEU A 73 -5.68 7.03 -5.97
CA LEU A 73 -5.25 8.27 -6.61
C LEU A 73 -3.80 8.62 -6.25
N LEU A 74 -3.31 8.18 -5.07
CA LEU A 74 -1.94 8.37 -4.61
C LEU A 74 -0.89 7.62 -5.47
N PHE A 75 -1.31 6.68 -6.33
CA PHE A 75 -0.43 6.00 -7.27
C PHE A 75 -0.46 6.61 -8.68
N LYS A 76 -1.26 7.65 -8.90
CA LYS A 76 -1.41 8.31 -10.20
C LYS A 76 -0.75 9.68 -10.17
N HIS A 77 -0.28 10.15 -11.33
CA HIS A 77 0.14 11.54 -11.50
C HIS A 77 -1.10 12.46 -11.45
N PRO A 78 -1.02 13.71 -10.90
CA PRO A 78 -2.18 14.58 -10.74
C PRO A 78 -2.92 14.90 -12.05
N ARG A 79 -2.17 14.93 -13.16
CA ARG A 79 -2.72 15.11 -14.53
C ARG A 79 -3.67 13.99 -14.98
N LEU A 80 -3.62 12.83 -14.33
CA LEU A 80 -4.45 11.67 -14.65
C LEU A 80 -5.63 11.52 -13.69
N TRP A 81 -5.82 12.47 -12.77
CA TRP A 81 -6.94 12.45 -11.85
C TRP A 81 -8.22 12.91 -12.53
N THR A 82 -9.31 12.20 -12.21
CA THR A 82 -10.67 12.71 -12.49
C THR A 82 -10.97 13.90 -11.58
N ARG A 83 -12.03 14.66 -11.89
CA ARG A 83 -12.48 15.79 -11.04
C ARG A 83 -12.73 15.35 -9.60
N ASP A 84 -13.41 14.21 -9.41
CA ASP A 84 -13.68 13.65 -8.08
C ASP A 84 -12.39 13.27 -7.33
N GLN A 85 -11.38 12.77 -8.07
CA GLN A 85 -10.08 12.46 -7.48
C GLN A 85 -9.32 13.72 -7.09
N GLN A 86 -9.41 14.80 -7.87
CA GLN A 86 -8.81 16.09 -7.53
C GLN A 86 -9.44 16.67 -6.26
N GLN A 87 -10.77 16.74 -6.19
CA GLN A 87 -11.49 17.22 -5.01
C GLN A 87 -11.14 16.38 -3.77
N ARG A 88 -11.11 15.05 -3.92
CA ARG A 88 -10.78 14.16 -2.81
C ARG A 88 -9.32 14.28 -2.38
N ALA A 89 -8.39 14.48 -3.32
CA ALA A 89 -6.98 14.74 -3.02
C ALA A 89 -6.79 16.06 -2.26
N GLU A 90 -7.54 17.11 -2.61
CA GLU A 90 -7.49 18.39 -1.91
C GLU A 90 -7.94 18.26 -0.45
N LEU A 91 -9.06 17.58 -0.21
CA LEU A 91 -9.53 17.27 1.15
C LEU A 91 -8.53 16.41 1.93
N LEU A 92 -7.99 15.37 1.29
CA LEU A 92 -7.00 14.48 1.88
C LEU A 92 -5.73 15.23 2.29
N PHE A 93 -5.18 16.03 1.40
CA PHE A 93 -3.90 16.70 1.63
C PHE A 93 -4.00 17.88 2.58
N THR A 94 -5.16 18.53 2.65
CA THR A 94 -5.45 19.55 3.66
C THR A 94 -5.47 18.93 5.05
N ARG A 95 -6.12 17.76 5.21
CA ARG A 95 -6.23 17.08 6.52
C ARG A 95 -4.98 16.30 6.91
N TYR A 96 -4.28 15.73 5.93
CA TYR A 96 -3.11 14.89 6.14
C TYR A 96 -1.91 15.40 5.32
N PRO A 97 -1.29 16.52 5.73
CA PRO A 97 -0.12 17.08 5.02
C PRO A 97 1.04 16.10 4.89
N VAL A 98 1.19 15.18 5.85
CA VAL A 98 2.18 14.10 5.81
C VAL A 98 1.99 13.19 4.59
N ILE A 99 0.74 12.85 4.24
CA ILE A 99 0.42 12.05 3.06
C ILE A 99 0.76 12.85 1.79
N ARG A 100 0.48 14.16 1.76
CA ARG A 100 0.87 15.03 0.64
C ARG A 100 2.38 15.01 0.43
N LYS A 101 3.16 15.17 1.50
CA LYS A 101 4.63 15.15 1.45
C LYS A 101 5.16 13.82 0.92
N ALA A 102 4.65 12.70 1.44
CA ALA A 102 4.98 11.36 0.97
C ALA A 102 4.65 11.19 -0.53
N TYR A 103 3.44 11.60 -0.94
CA TYR A 103 3.00 11.53 -2.32
C TYR A 103 3.90 12.34 -3.27
N GLN A 104 4.29 13.56 -2.87
CA GLN A 104 5.21 14.40 -3.65
C GLN A 104 6.59 13.74 -3.82
N LEU A 105 7.14 13.15 -2.77
CA LEU A 105 8.42 12.41 -2.87
C LEU A 105 8.32 11.25 -3.85
N SER A 106 7.23 10.47 -3.79
CA SER A 106 6.97 9.37 -4.73
C SER A 106 6.88 9.86 -6.18
N LEU A 107 6.17 10.97 -6.43
CA LEU A 107 6.10 11.56 -7.77
C LEU A 107 7.47 12.01 -8.26
N ARG A 108 8.25 12.70 -7.42
CA ARG A 108 9.60 13.18 -7.77
C ARG A 108 10.52 12.02 -8.15
N LEU A 109 10.46 10.91 -7.42
CA LEU A 109 11.20 9.69 -7.79
C LEU A 109 10.79 9.21 -9.18
N GLY A 110 9.49 9.10 -9.45
CA GLY A 110 8.98 8.72 -10.77
C GLY A 110 9.41 9.68 -11.90
N GLU A 111 9.55 10.97 -11.61
CA GLU A 111 10.08 11.95 -12.57
C GLU A 111 11.56 11.73 -12.88
N VAL A 112 12.38 11.28 -11.91
CA VAL A 112 13.78 10.90 -12.16
C VAL A 112 13.84 9.79 -13.22
N TYR A 113 13.06 8.73 -13.05
CA TYR A 113 13.00 7.61 -13.99
C TYR A 113 12.46 8.02 -15.37
N ARG A 114 11.48 8.92 -15.41
CA ARG A 114 10.88 9.35 -16.67
C ARG A 114 11.80 10.25 -17.48
N LYS A 115 12.38 11.28 -16.83
CA LYS A 115 13.08 12.39 -17.49
C LYS A 115 14.57 12.18 -17.69
N SER A 116 15.24 11.39 -16.85
CA SER A 116 16.70 11.26 -16.95
C SER A 116 17.07 10.41 -18.17
N LYS A 117 18.00 10.90 -18.99
CA LYS A 117 18.37 10.24 -20.26
C LYS A 117 19.54 9.28 -20.11
N CYS A 118 20.44 9.54 -19.16
CA CYS A 118 21.64 8.77 -18.92
C CYS A 118 21.87 8.54 -17.42
N LYS A 119 22.86 7.69 -17.10
CA LYS A 119 23.21 7.32 -15.72
C LYS A 119 23.67 8.51 -14.89
N GLU A 120 24.46 9.40 -15.47
CA GLU A 120 25.06 10.55 -14.76
C GLU A 120 23.98 11.56 -14.36
N GLU A 121 22.98 11.77 -15.21
CA GLU A 121 21.85 12.64 -14.90
C GLU A 121 20.95 12.03 -13.83
N ALA A 122 20.63 10.74 -13.98
CA ALA A 122 19.84 10.00 -12.99
C ALA A 122 20.56 9.97 -11.63
N PHE A 123 21.89 9.80 -11.65
CA PHE A 123 22.74 9.79 -10.46
C PHE A 123 22.51 11.05 -9.62
N LYS A 124 22.72 12.21 -10.26
CA LYS A 124 22.61 13.51 -9.60
C LYS A 124 21.20 13.74 -9.06
N LYS A 125 20.18 13.38 -9.84
CA LYS A 125 18.77 13.56 -9.44
C LYS A 125 18.36 12.63 -8.30
N LEU A 126 18.84 11.38 -8.27
CA LEU A 126 18.60 10.46 -7.15
C LEU A 126 19.27 10.95 -5.88
N ALA A 127 20.49 11.49 -5.96
CA ALA A 127 21.17 12.07 -4.81
C ALA A 127 20.43 13.29 -4.23
N LEU A 128 19.90 14.18 -5.09
CA LEU A 128 19.06 15.28 -4.63
C LEU A 128 17.77 14.77 -3.97
N TRP A 129 17.11 13.81 -4.61
CA TRP A 129 15.90 13.20 -4.07
C TRP A 129 16.15 12.51 -2.72
N TYR A 130 17.32 11.89 -2.52
CA TYR A 130 17.74 11.32 -1.24
C TYR A 130 17.72 12.38 -0.12
N ASN A 131 18.33 13.53 -0.37
CA ASN A 131 18.36 14.64 0.59
C ASN A 131 16.94 15.15 0.91
N ASP A 132 16.05 15.17 -0.08
CA ASP A 132 14.64 15.52 0.13
C ASP A 132 13.92 14.50 1.02
N VAL A 133 14.22 13.21 0.89
CA VAL A 133 13.63 12.16 1.73
C VAL A 133 14.15 12.24 3.16
N GLU A 134 15.44 12.48 3.36
CA GLU A 134 16.02 12.65 4.70
C GLU A 134 15.47 13.89 5.39
N SER A 135 15.49 15.04 4.72
CA SER A 135 14.89 16.28 5.24
C SER A 135 13.37 16.15 5.45
N ALA A 136 12.72 15.23 4.73
CA ALA A 136 11.30 15.00 4.94
C ALA A 136 10.98 14.38 6.30
N GLY A 137 11.92 13.65 6.92
CA GLY A 137 11.78 13.06 8.25
C GLY A 137 10.72 11.96 8.37
N LEU A 138 10.28 11.38 7.25
CA LEU A 138 9.20 10.40 7.24
C LEU A 138 9.72 9.02 7.65
N SER A 139 9.25 8.50 8.79
CA SER A 139 9.65 7.19 9.31
C SER A 139 9.44 6.06 8.31
N SER A 140 8.31 6.08 7.59
CA SER A 140 7.97 5.09 6.56
C SER A 140 8.95 5.05 5.38
N PHE A 141 9.74 6.11 5.18
CA PHE A 141 10.73 6.17 4.10
C PHE A 141 12.13 5.77 4.56
N LYS A 142 12.42 5.58 5.86
CA LYS A 142 13.81 5.38 6.37
C LYS A 142 14.59 4.23 5.68
N THR A 143 13.90 3.16 5.29
CA THR A 143 14.55 1.99 4.66
C THR A 143 14.85 2.21 3.18
N LEU A 144 14.03 3.00 2.49
CA LEU A 144 14.09 3.15 1.04
C LEU A 144 15.40 3.80 0.54
N PRO A 145 15.89 4.90 1.14
CA PRO A 145 17.15 5.52 0.76
C PRO A 145 18.34 4.56 0.91
N ARG A 146 18.35 3.75 1.99
CA ARG A 146 19.39 2.73 2.22
C ARG A 146 19.37 1.67 1.12
N ALA A 147 18.18 1.16 0.78
CA ALA A 147 18.05 0.18 -0.31
C ALA A 147 18.54 0.74 -1.66
N ILE A 148 18.23 2.01 -1.96
CA ILE A 148 18.70 2.68 -3.18
C ILE A 148 20.23 2.83 -3.17
N GLN A 149 20.83 3.18 -2.03
CA GLN A 149 22.29 3.26 -1.89
C GLN A 149 22.98 1.90 -2.07
N THR A 150 22.44 0.84 -1.47
CA THR A 150 23.01 -0.51 -1.58
C THR A 150 23.01 -1.01 -3.03
N HIS A 151 21.90 -0.80 -3.75
CA HIS A 151 21.69 -1.32 -5.10
C HIS A 151 21.90 -0.27 -6.19
N TYR A 152 22.70 0.74 -5.90
CA TYR A 152 22.72 1.96 -6.68
C TYR A 152 23.19 1.76 -8.13
N LEU A 153 24.24 0.95 -8.33
CA LEU A 153 24.75 0.61 -9.66
C LEU A 153 23.71 -0.14 -10.50
N GLU A 154 23.00 -1.08 -9.88
CA GLU A 154 21.97 -1.89 -10.54
C GLU A 154 20.74 -1.04 -10.90
N ILE A 155 20.34 -0.14 -10.01
CA ILE A 155 19.28 0.84 -10.26
C ILE A 155 19.66 1.73 -11.45
N LEU A 156 20.90 2.21 -11.51
CA LEU A 156 21.36 3.05 -12.61
C LEU A 156 21.40 2.31 -13.95
N ASN A 157 21.56 0.99 -13.97
CA ASN A 157 21.53 0.21 -15.21
C ASN A 157 20.19 0.35 -15.96
N PHE A 158 19.10 0.69 -15.27
CA PHE A 158 17.85 1.07 -15.93
C PHE A 158 18.06 2.18 -16.96
N PHE A 159 18.93 3.15 -16.72
CA PHE A 159 19.10 4.30 -17.62
C PHE A 159 19.99 4.04 -18.84
N ASN A 160 20.57 2.84 -18.98
CA ASN A 160 21.28 2.46 -20.20
C ASN A 160 20.29 2.21 -21.35
N ASN A 161 19.36 1.26 -21.14
CA ASN A 161 18.45 0.77 -22.17
C ASN A 161 16.97 0.90 -21.78
N ARG A 162 16.68 1.40 -20.57
CA ARG A 162 15.33 1.43 -19.97
C ARG A 162 14.66 0.07 -19.90
N SER A 163 15.45 -1.00 -19.92
CA SER A 163 14.98 -2.37 -19.76
C SER A 163 14.50 -2.57 -18.32
N THR A 164 13.33 -3.19 -18.18
CA THR A 164 12.77 -3.57 -16.88
C THR A 164 12.60 -5.08 -16.84
N ASN A 165 12.58 -5.64 -15.63
CA ASN A 165 12.29 -7.05 -15.41
C ASN A 165 10.81 -7.41 -15.65
N ALA A 166 9.98 -6.46 -16.11
CA ALA A 166 8.52 -6.62 -16.22
C ALA A 166 8.11 -7.79 -17.13
N ALA A 167 8.82 -8.03 -18.23
CA ALA A 167 8.55 -9.18 -19.11
C ALA A 167 8.81 -10.51 -18.39
N ALA A 168 9.92 -10.61 -17.66
CA ALA A 168 10.26 -11.79 -16.87
C ALA A 168 9.31 -11.96 -15.68
N GLU A 169 8.89 -10.89 -15.01
CA GLU A 169 7.89 -10.93 -13.92
C GLU A 169 6.52 -11.39 -14.43
N SER A 170 6.07 -10.88 -15.57
CA SER A 170 4.84 -11.32 -16.24
C SER A 170 4.90 -12.80 -16.61
N PHE A 171 6.04 -13.26 -17.14
CA PHE A 171 6.26 -14.67 -17.44
C PHE A 171 6.28 -15.54 -16.17
N ASN A 172 6.94 -15.09 -15.11
CA ASN A 172 6.94 -15.77 -13.80
C ASN A 172 5.52 -15.86 -13.21
N ALA A 173 4.68 -14.85 -13.40
CA ALA A 173 3.28 -14.89 -13.00
C ALA A 173 2.49 -15.96 -13.79
N LYS A 174 2.71 -16.08 -15.11
CA LYS A 174 2.12 -17.13 -15.94
C LYS A 174 2.56 -18.53 -15.49
N ILE A 175 3.85 -18.73 -15.19
CA ILE A 175 4.36 -20.01 -14.66
C ILE A 175 3.69 -20.35 -13.32
N LYS A 176 3.57 -19.38 -12.40
CA LYS A 176 2.90 -19.59 -11.11
C LYS A 176 1.43 -19.97 -11.30
N ALA A 177 0.70 -19.28 -12.18
CA ALA A 177 -0.68 -19.61 -12.50
C ALA A 177 -0.82 -21.02 -13.09
N PHE A 178 0.07 -21.39 -14.02
CA PHE A 178 0.12 -22.74 -14.61
C PHE A 178 0.37 -23.82 -13.57
N ARG A 179 1.34 -23.62 -12.67
CA ARG A 179 1.64 -24.56 -11.55
C ARG A 179 0.45 -24.71 -10.60
N ASN A 180 -0.25 -23.62 -10.31
CA ASN A 180 -1.44 -23.65 -9.45
C ASN A 180 -2.58 -24.44 -10.10
N ALA A 181 -2.82 -24.24 -11.41
CA ALA A 181 -3.83 -25.00 -12.14
C ALA A 181 -3.55 -26.51 -12.16
N LEU A 182 -2.27 -26.90 -12.23
CA LEU A 182 -1.86 -28.31 -12.24
C LEU A 182 -1.63 -28.91 -10.83
N ARG A 183 -1.84 -28.13 -9.76
CA ARG A 183 -1.58 -28.53 -8.36
C ARG A 183 -0.16 -29.08 -8.15
N GLY A 184 0.83 -28.45 -8.79
CA GLY A 184 2.23 -28.83 -8.72
C GLY A 184 2.79 -29.39 -10.02
N VAL A 185 4.04 -29.85 -9.97
CA VAL A 185 4.78 -30.41 -11.11
C VAL A 185 5.36 -31.75 -10.67
N ARG A 186 4.91 -32.84 -11.29
CA ARG A 186 5.44 -34.20 -11.07
C ARG A 186 6.55 -34.56 -12.06
N ASP A 187 6.39 -34.13 -13.32
CA ASP A 187 7.33 -34.37 -14.41
C ASP A 187 7.83 -33.02 -14.95
N VAL A 188 9.10 -32.72 -14.68
CA VAL A 188 9.72 -31.45 -15.07
C VAL A 188 9.83 -31.34 -16.60
N PRO A 189 10.43 -32.31 -17.33
CA PRO A 189 10.44 -32.30 -18.80
C PRO A 189 9.06 -32.07 -19.44
N PHE A 190 8.04 -32.79 -19.01
CA PHE A 190 6.70 -32.65 -19.58
C PHE A 190 6.05 -31.31 -19.23
N SER A 191 6.32 -30.78 -18.03
CA SER A 191 5.84 -29.44 -17.65
C SER A 191 6.48 -28.32 -18.47
N LEU A 192 7.78 -28.44 -18.79
CA LEU A 192 8.49 -27.49 -19.64
C LEU A 192 7.97 -27.55 -21.08
N TYR A 193 7.73 -28.75 -21.62
CA TYR A 193 7.09 -28.93 -22.92
C TYR A 193 5.73 -28.24 -23.02
N ARG A 194 4.88 -28.34 -21.98
CA ARG A 194 3.57 -27.68 -21.97
C ARG A 194 3.68 -26.16 -21.82
N LEU A 195 4.62 -25.67 -21.00
CA LEU A 195 4.87 -24.24 -20.84
C LEU A 195 5.30 -23.61 -22.17
N THR A 196 6.19 -24.24 -22.93
CA THR A 196 6.61 -23.74 -24.24
C THR A 196 5.46 -23.76 -25.23
N LYS A 197 4.66 -24.83 -25.29
CA LYS A 197 3.50 -24.90 -26.22
C LYS A 197 2.38 -23.90 -25.95
N LEU A 198 2.23 -23.42 -24.71
CA LEU A 198 1.13 -22.53 -24.32
C LEU A 198 1.52 -21.05 -24.28
N TYR A 199 2.80 -20.73 -24.08
CA TYR A 199 3.25 -19.36 -23.80
C TYR A 199 4.44 -18.89 -24.65
N ALA A 200 5.02 -19.73 -25.51
CA ALA A 200 6.00 -19.34 -26.53
C ALA A 200 5.32 -19.30 -27.90
#